data_AF-A0A446C838-F1
#
_entry.id   AF-A0A446C838-F1
#
_cell.length_a   1.000
_cell.length_b   1.000
_cell.length_c   1.000
_cell.angle_alpha   90.00
_cell.angle_beta   90.00
_cell.angle_gamma   90.00
#
_symmetry.space_group_name_H-M   'P 1'
#
loop_
_entity.id
_entity.type
_entity.pdbx_description
1 polymer ?
#
loop_
_entity_poly.entity_id
_entity_poly.type
_entity_poly.pdbx_seq_one_letter_code
_entity_poly.pdbx_strand_id
1 'polypeptide(L)'
;MEIVSRQIADVAGGVELHTTLDGESISVYVVVGVTDLNAIADIVPRAKVEAGADIHAANVDDVDNAQEQIDQVLENMNPGDVAVFLCSGPDAFGAALDLLGLPIDE
;
A
#
# COMPACT_ATOMS: atom_id res chain seq x y z
N MET A 1 2.06 -16.28 -3.94
CA MET A 1 1.68 -14.97 -4.48
C MET A 1 2.94 -14.38 -5.09
N GLU A 2 2.90 -14.02 -6.36
CA GLU A 2 3.98 -13.25 -6.99
C GLU A 2 3.60 -11.78 -6.87
N ILE A 3 4.38 -11.01 -6.11
CA ILE A 3 4.16 -9.58 -5.90
C ILE A 3 5.38 -8.84 -6.41
N VAL A 4 5.16 -7.92 -7.33
CA VAL A 4 6.20 -7.03 -7.83
C VAL A 4 5.69 -5.60 -7.78
N SER A 5 6.41 -4.73 -7.08
CA SER A 5 6.05 -3.32 -6.99
C SER A 5 7.07 -2.44 -7.69
N ARG A 6 6.57 -1.34 -8.25
CA ARG A 6 7.39 -0.23 -8.74
C ARG A 6 6.87 1.06 -8.13
N GLN A 7 7.76 1.84 -7.52
CA GLN A 7 7.42 3.20 -7.09
C GLN A 7 7.10 4.07 -8.30
N ILE A 8 5.97 4.78 -8.24
CA ILE A 8 5.49 5.67 -9.29
C ILE A 8 5.64 7.13 -8.88
N ALA A 9 5.41 7.44 -7.60
CA ALA A 9 5.49 8.79 -7.07
C ALA A 9 5.76 8.80 -5.55
N ASP A 10 6.29 9.91 -5.06
CA ASP A 10 6.29 10.23 -3.63
C ASP A 10 4.96 10.88 -3.25
N VAL A 11 4.44 10.53 -2.07
CA VAL A 11 3.23 11.12 -1.49
C VAL A 11 3.54 11.70 -0.10
N ALA A 12 2.61 12.47 0.45
CA ALA A 12 2.77 13.03 1.79
C ALA A 12 2.94 11.89 2.82
N GLY A 13 4.14 11.80 3.41
CA GLY A 13 4.45 10.78 4.39
C GLY A 13 4.73 9.39 3.81
N GLY A 14 4.94 9.22 2.50
CA GLY A 14 5.16 7.88 1.95
C GLY A 14 5.34 7.83 0.44
N VAL A 15 4.97 6.69 -0.15
CA VAL A 15 5.15 6.41 -1.58
C VAL A 15 3.90 5.79 -2.20
N GLU A 16 3.67 6.11 -3.48
CA GLU A 16 2.73 5.41 -4.35
C GLU A 16 3.49 4.35 -5.15
N LEU A 17 2.98 3.12 -5.09
CA LEU A 17 3.47 1.97 -5.82
C LEU A 17 2.43 1.49 -6.83
N HIS A 18 2.91 1.06 -7.98
CA HIS A 18 2.18 0.21 -8.88
C HIS A 18 2.60 -1.23 -8.60
N THR A 19 1.67 -2.01 -8.06
CA THR A 19 1.92 -3.38 -7.63
C THR A 19 1.21 -4.33 -8.57
N THR A 20 1.93 -5.32 -9.07
CA THR A 20 1.39 -6.44 -9.83
C THR A 20 1.33 -7.65 -8.92
N LEU A 21 0.12 -8.17 -8.70
CA LEU A 21 -0.18 -9.32 -7.88
C LEU A 21 -0.71 -10.43 -8.78
N ASP A 22 0.07 -11.50 -8.95
CA ASP A 22 -0.27 -12.65 -9.81
C ASP A 22 -0.70 -12.25 -11.26
N GLY A 23 -0.15 -11.15 -11.77
CA GLY A 23 -0.43 -10.59 -13.10
C GLY A 23 -1.50 -9.50 -13.14
N GLU A 24 -2.16 -9.22 -12.03
CA GLU A 24 -3.19 -8.19 -11.89
C GLU A 24 -2.60 -6.92 -11.26
N SER A 25 -2.92 -5.76 -11.85
CA SER A 25 -2.37 -4.48 -11.40
C SER A 25 -3.27 -3.78 -10.39
N ILE A 26 -2.70 -3.42 -9.26
CA ILE A 26 -3.34 -2.62 -8.21
C ILE A 26 -2.49 -1.39 -7.89
N SER A 27 -3.11 -0.40 -7.27
CA SER A 27 -2.40 0.75 -6.74
C SER A 27 -2.18 0.57 -5.25
N VAL A 28 -0.96 0.79 -4.77
CA VAL A 28 -0.65 0.66 -3.35
C VAL A 28 -0.03 1.96 -2.84
N TYR A 29 -0.52 2.45 -1.72
CA TYR A 29 0.05 3.58 -1.01
C TYR A 29 0.59 3.08 0.31
N VAL A 30 1.87 3.32 0.58
CA VAL A 30 2.48 3.01 1.87
C VAL A 30 2.89 4.33 2.49
N VAL A 31 2.41 4.64 3.69
CA VAL A 31 2.67 5.92 4.37
C VAL A 31 3.04 5.69 5.82
N VAL A 32 3.88 6.57 6.37
CA VAL A 32 4.33 6.57 7.76
C VAL A 32 3.91 7.87 8.45
N GLY A 33 3.55 7.75 9.74
CA GLY A 33 3.18 8.91 10.56
C GLY A 33 1.76 9.43 10.32
N VAL A 34 0.95 8.68 9.55
CA VAL A 34 -0.48 8.90 9.38
C VAL A 34 -1.21 7.70 9.98
N THR A 35 -1.90 7.91 11.10
CA THR A 35 -2.71 6.86 11.76
C THR A 35 -4.22 7.09 11.59
N ASP A 36 -4.59 8.24 11.04
CA ASP A 36 -5.99 8.61 10.83
C ASP A 36 -6.49 8.13 9.47
N LEU A 37 -7.45 7.21 9.47
CA LEU A 37 -8.12 6.76 8.25
C LEU A 37 -8.81 7.91 7.49
N ASN A 38 -9.18 9.00 8.16
CA ASN A 38 -9.71 10.20 7.48
C ASN A 38 -8.69 10.86 6.55
N ALA A 39 -7.38 10.68 6.79
CA ALA A 39 -6.34 11.22 5.93
C ALA A 39 -6.19 10.44 4.61
N ILE A 40 -6.80 9.25 4.48
CA ILE A 40 -6.80 8.47 3.24
C ILE A 40 -7.37 9.27 2.07
N ALA A 41 -8.38 10.11 2.32
CA ALA A 41 -8.98 10.95 1.28
C ALA A 41 -8.03 12.04 0.75
N ASP A 42 -6.96 12.36 1.47
CA ASP A 42 -5.89 13.28 1.06
C ASP A 42 -4.73 12.54 0.36
N ILE A 43 -4.51 11.27 0.73
CA ILE A 43 -3.48 10.40 0.14
C ILE A 43 -3.93 9.84 -1.21
N VAL A 44 -5.16 9.33 -1.28
CA VAL A 44 -5.69 8.67 -2.47
C VAL A 44 -6.31 9.72 -3.41
N PRO A 45 -5.83 9.86 -4.65
CA PRO A 45 -6.37 10.83 -5.58
C PRO A 45 -7.81 10.49 -5.93
N ARG A 46 -8.69 11.50 -5.88
CA ARG A 46 -10.13 11.36 -6.17
C ARG A 46 -10.40 10.69 -7.52
N ALA A 47 -9.53 10.89 -8.51
CA ALA A 47 -9.66 10.27 -9.82
C ALA A 47 -9.72 8.72 -9.76
N LYS A 48 -9.06 8.08 -8.79
CA LYS A 48 -9.13 6.61 -8.63
C LYS A 48 -10.48 6.17 -8.05
N VAL A 49 -10.97 6.92 -7.06
CA VAL A 49 -12.31 6.69 -6.48
C VAL A 49 -13.41 6.93 -7.51
N GLU A 50 -13.29 7.99 -8.32
CA GLU A 50 -14.22 8.32 -9.40
C GLU A 50 -14.19 7.30 -10.54
N ALA A 51 -13.06 6.61 -10.74
CA ALA A 51 -12.94 5.49 -11.67
C ALA A 51 -13.61 4.20 -11.15
N GLY A 52 -14.11 4.21 -9.92
CA GLY A 52 -14.79 3.08 -9.29
C GLY A 52 -13.87 2.11 -8.56
N ALA A 53 -12.65 2.52 -8.23
CA ALA A 53 -11.74 1.70 -7.42
C ALA A 53 -12.21 1.64 -5.97
N ASP A 54 -12.25 0.43 -5.39
CA ASP A 54 -12.45 0.26 -3.97
C ASP A 54 -11.15 0.57 -3.21
N ILE A 55 -11.30 1.19 -2.04
CA ILE A 55 -10.16 1.56 -1.19
C ILE A 55 -10.10 0.61 -0.01
N HIS A 56 -9.06 -0.22 0.02
CA HIS A 56 -8.75 -1.12 1.12
C HIS A 56 -7.63 -0.51 1.96
N ALA A 57 -7.88 -0.24 3.24
CA ALA A 57 -6.89 0.35 4.11
C ALA A 57 -6.66 -0.50 5.36
N ALA A 58 -5.39 -0.65 5.73
CA ALA A 58 -4.98 -1.30 6.96
C ALA A 58 -3.88 -0.51 7.66
N ASN A 59 -3.82 -0.62 8.97
CA ASN A 59 -2.66 -0.17 9.72
C ASN A 59 -1.57 -1.23 9.64
N VAL A 60 -0.32 -0.80 9.82
CA VAL A 60 0.83 -1.69 9.93
C VAL A 60 1.57 -1.26 11.17
N ASP A 61 1.26 -1.92 12.28
CA ASP A 61 1.73 -1.53 13.61
C ASP A 61 3.23 -1.77 13.77
N ASP A 62 3.69 -2.96 13.40
CA ASP A 62 5.04 -3.44 13.63
C ASP A 62 5.45 -4.47 12.56
N VAL A 63 6.75 -4.73 12.46
CA VAL A 63 7.35 -5.65 11.49
C VAL A 63 6.78 -7.07 11.62
N ASP A 64 6.62 -7.57 12.85
CA ASP A 64 6.12 -8.92 13.12
C ASP A 64 4.71 -9.17 12.58
N ASN A 65 3.89 -8.11 12.57
CA ASN A 65 2.48 -8.19 12.18
C ASN A 65 2.23 -7.65 10.77
N ALA A 66 3.25 -7.10 10.11
CA ALA A 66 3.13 -6.49 8.79
C ALA A 66 2.70 -7.49 7.72
N GLN A 67 3.26 -8.70 7.75
CA GLN A 67 2.93 -9.73 6.76
C GLN A 67 1.45 -10.10 6.79
N GLU A 68 0.90 -10.43 7.96
CA GLU A 68 -0.51 -10.83 8.07
C GLU A 68 -1.45 -9.68 7.65
N GLN A 69 -1.15 -8.45 8.07
CA GLN A 69 -2.00 -7.28 7.77
C GLN A 69 -1.98 -6.91 6.28
N ILE A 70 -0.82 -7.05 5.63
CA ILE A 70 -0.68 -6.81 4.20
C ILE A 70 -1.40 -7.90 3.41
N ASP A 71 -1.17 -9.18 3.74
CA ASP A 71 -1.79 -10.31 3.05
C ASP A 71 -3.32 -10.23 3.12
N GLN A 72 -3.89 -9.93 4.29
CA GLN A 72 -5.34 -9.76 4.45
C GLN A 72 -5.93 -8.69 3.52
N VAL A 73 -5.20 -7.57 3.30
CA VAL A 73 -5.65 -6.55 2.35
C VAL A 73 -5.54 -7.09 0.94
N LEU A 74 -4.37 -7.60 0.56
CA LEU A 74 -4.06 -8.05 -0.80
C LEU A 74 -4.98 -9.19 -1.26
N GLU A 75 -5.33 -10.12 -0.37
CA GLU A 75 -6.28 -11.21 -0.66
C GLU A 75 -7.69 -10.74 -0.99
N ASN A 76 -8.06 -9.52 -0.56
CA ASN A 76 -9.38 -8.93 -0.82
C ASN A 76 -9.37 -7.93 -1.99
N MET A 77 -8.22 -7.70 -2.65
CA MET A 77 -8.08 -6.73 -3.74
C MET A 77 -8.59 -7.29 -5.07
N ASN A 78 -9.22 -6.42 -5.85
CA ASN A 78 -9.56 -6.66 -7.25
C ASN A 78 -8.67 -5.81 -8.16
N PRO A 79 -8.52 -6.20 -9.44
CA PRO A 79 -7.79 -5.39 -10.42
C PRO A 79 -8.40 -3.99 -10.52
N GLY A 80 -7.55 -2.98 -10.30
CA GLY A 80 -7.93 -1.56 -10.28
C GLY A 80 -8.16 -0.98 -8.88
N ASP A 81 -8.22 -1.80 -7.84
CA ASP A 81 -8.40 -1.33 -6.46
C ASP A 81 -7.15 -0.60 -5.91
N VAL A 82 -7.39 0.12 -4.82
CA VAL A 82 -6.37 0.89 -4.11
C VAL A 82 -6.16 0.32 -2.71
N ALA A 83 -4.95 -0.14 -2.42
CA ALA A 83 -4.53 -0.50 -1.07
C ALA A 83 -3.81 0.68 -0.41
N VAL A 84 -4.08 0.91 0.88
CA VAL A 84 -3.44 1.95 1.69
C VAL A 84 -2.94 1.34 3.00
N PHE A 85 -1.63 1.35 3.18
CA PHE A 85 -0.96 0.84 4.37
C PHE A 85 -0.46 2.01 5.22
N LEU A 86 -1.05 2.16 6.41
CA LEU A 86 -0.72 3.18 7.39
C LEU A 86 0.29 2.62 8.40
N CYS A 87 1.57 2.88 8.17
CA CYS A 87 2.65 2.39 9.01
C CYS A 87 2.85 3.26 10.27
N SER A 88 2.91 2.61 11.43
CA SER A 88 3.16 3.27 12.71
C SER A 88 4.57 3.84 12.85
N GLY A 89 5.52 3.37 12.04
CA GLY A 89 6.91 3.80 12.10
C GLY A 89 7.75 3.38 10.88
N PRO A 90 9.03 3.80 10.84
CA PRO A 90 9.92 3.53 9.72
C PRO A 90 10.24 2.05 9.55
N ASP A 91 10.29 1.27 10.65
CA ASP A 91 10.51 -0.17 10.60
C ASP A 91 9.33 -0.90 9.92
N ALA A 92 8.09 -0.57 10.32
CA ALA A 92 6.88 -1.07 9.70
C ALA A 92 6.76 -0.66 8.22
N PHE A 93 7.18 0.58 7.91
CA PHE A 93 7.24 1.08 6.53
C PHE A 93 8.22 0.28 5.67
N GLY A 94 9.44 0.05 6.15
CA GLY A 94 10.43 -0.76 5.45
C GLY A 94 9.96 -2.20 5.23
N ALA A 95 9.37 -2.82 6.26
CA ALA A 95 8.80 -4.16 6.15
C ALA A 95 7.68 -4.23 5.12
N ALA A 96 6.80 -3.22 5.06
CA ALA A 96 5.73 -3.17 4.08
C ALA A 96 6.25 -3.09 2.65
N LEU A 97 7.26 -2.25 2.39
CA LEU A 97 7.86 -2.13 1.06
C LEU A 97 8.54 -3.43 0.59
N ASP A 98 9.24 -4.10 1.51
CA ASP A 98 9.89 -5.39 1.24
C ASP A 98 8.86 -6.47 0.87
N LEU A 99 7.80 -6.59 1.67
CA LEU A 99 6.70 -7.53 1.43
C LEU A 99 5.93 -7.25 0.12
N LEU A 100 5.84 -5.99 -0.26
CA LEU A 100 5.22 -5.58 -1.53
C LEU A 100 6.15 -5.81 -2.73
N GLY A 101 7.35 -6.34 -2.54
CA GLY A 101 8.27 -6.65 -3.64
C GLY A 101 8.79 -5.41 -4.34
N LEU A 102 8.94 -4.29 -3.61
CA LEU A 102 9.67 -3.14 -4.13
C LEU A 102 11.16 -3.52 -4.20
N PRO A 103 11.81 -3.47 -5.39
CA PRO A 103 13.21 -3.79 -5.48
C PRO A 103 14.02 -2.81 -4.63
N ILE A 104 14.78 -3.33 -3.68
CA ILE A 104 15.85 -2.57 -3.03
C ILE A 104 16.92 -2.40 -4.12
N ASP A 105 17.13 -1.17 -4.59
CA ASP A 105 18.25 -0.86 -5.50
C ASP A 105 19.56 -1.20 -4.73
N GLU A 106 20.27 -2.25 -5.16
CA GLU A 106 21.57 -2.68 -4.61
C GLU A 106 22.72 -1.73 -4.98
#